data_AF-A0A7S0QYN3-F1
#
_entry.id   AF-A0A7S0QYN3-F1
#
_cell.length_a   1.000
_cell.length_b   1.000
_cell.length_c   1.000
_cell.angle_alpha   90.00
_cell.angle_beta   90.00
_cell.angle_gamma   90.00
#
_symmetry.space_group_name_H-M   'P 1'
#
loop_
_entity.id
_entity.type
_entity.pdbx_description
1 polymer ?
#
loop_
_entity_poly.entity_id
_entity_poly.type
_entity_poly.pdbx_seq_one_letter_code
_entity_poly.pdbx_strand_id
1 'polypeptide(L)'
;VTDPKCRAKYRYDDFRRDTVTRLQRYFNETLFDQIPMLVDLQRVISEVTFMVTPTAADMTQGRLILEQVPELRDNLMRRGDWKKIAREQEQGVFADSPENRARHKRKMDSLVQTFDF
;
A
#
# COMPACT_ATOMS: atom_id res chain seq x y z
N VAL A 1 1.93 -28.94 3.55
CA VAL A 1 2.50 -27.59 3.26
C VAL A 1 1.53 -26.70 2.46
N THR A 2 0.28 -27.14 2.23
CA THR A 2 -0.67 -26.46 1.35
C THR A 2 -2.05 -26.33 2.01
N ASP A 3 -2.09 -25.97 3.29
CA ASP A 3 -3.32 -25.81 4.06
C ASP A 3 -4.22 -24.70 3.43
N PRO A 4 -5.49 -24.99 3.11
CA PRO A 4 -6.41 -24.02 2.53
C PRO A 4 -6.61 -22.75 3.37
N LYS A 5 -6.54 -22.86 4.70
CA LYS A 5 -6.68 -21.73 5.62
C LYS A 5 -5.49 -20.78 5.54
N CYS A 6 -4.28 -21.30 5.29
CA CYS A 6 -3.09 -20.48 5.06
C CYS A 6 -3.18 -19.76 3.71
N ARG A 7 -3.69 -20.42 2.66
CA ARG A 7 -3.88 -19.80 1.34
C ARG A 7 -4.92 -18.69 1.36
N ALA A 8 -6.03 -18.88 2.09
CA ALA A 8 -7.06 -17.87 2.22
C ALA A 8 -6.56 -16.56 2.89
N LYS A 9 -5.52 -16.66 3.72
CA LYS A 9 -4.89 -15.48 4.36
C LYS A 9 -3.86 -14.80 3.46
N TYR A 10 -3.35 -15.48 2.45
CA TYR A 10 -2.33 -14.95 1.56
C TYR A 10 -2.98 -14.27 0.35
N ARG A 11 -2.87 -12.94 0.29
CA ARG A 11 -3.41 -12.17 -0.84
C ARG A 11 -2.39 -12.15 -1.99
N TYR A 12 -2.78 -12.69 -3.13
CA TYR A 12 -2.03 -12.60 -4.38
C TYR A 12 -2.30 -11.24 -5.05
N ASP A 13 -1.22 -10.54 -5.37
CA ASP A 13 -1.21 -9.43 -6.32
C ASP A 13 -0.60 -9.92 -7.65
N ASP A 14 -0.70 -9.13 -8.71
CA ASP A 14 -0.21 -9.54 -10.04
C ASP A 14 1.31 -9.85 -10.03
N PHE A 15 2.10 -9.11 -9.23
CA PHE A 15 3.54 -9.30 -9.10
C PHE A 15 3.90 -10.62 -8.40
N ARG A 16 3.21 -10.94 -7.31
CA ARG A 16 3.34 -12.18 -6.55
C ARG A 16 2.87 -13.36 -7.38
N ARG A 17 1.76 -13.22 -8.12
CA ARG A 17 1.27 -14.25 -9.05
C ARG A 17 2.31 -14.56 -10.12
N ASP A 18 2.88 -13.53 -10.75
CA ASP A 18 3.92 -13.72 -11.77
C ASP A 18 5.16 -14.40 -11.18
N THR A 19 5.60 -13.96 -9.99
CA THR A 19 6.74 -14.55 -9.28
C THR A 19 6.52 -16.03 -8.96
N VAL A 20 5.33 -16.40 -8.50
CA VAL A 20 4.96 -17.79 -8.21
C VAL A 20 4.85 -18.62 -9.49
N THR A 21 4.33 -18.03 -10.57
CA THR A 21 4.21 -18.72 -11.87
C THR A 21 5.60 -19.02 -12.47
N ARG A 22 6.60 -18.16 -12.25
CA ARG A 22 7.99 -18.44 -12.64
C ARG A 22 8.57 -19.69 -11.97
N LEU A 23 8.01 -20.15 -10.85
CA LEU A 23 8.45 -21.39 -10.20
C LEU A 23 8.08 -22.63 -11.02
N GLN A 24 7.04 -22.56 -11.87
CA GLN A 24 6.58 -23.70 -12.69
C GLN A 24 7.69 -24.28 -13.56
N ARG A 25 8.57 -23.42 -14.12
CA ARG A 25 9.68 -23.85 -15.00
C ARG A 25 10.75 -24.68 -14.31
N TYR A 26 10.79 -24.68 -12.98
CA TYR A 26 11.78 -25.43 -12.21
C TYR A 26 11.29 -26.80 -11.76
N PHE A 27 10.02 -27.14 -11.99
CA PHE A 27 9.49 -28.46 -11.68
C PHE A 27 9.79 -29.45 -12.80
N ASN A 28 10.78 -30.30 -12.58
CA ASN A 28 11.19 -31.35 -13.50
C ASN A 28 10.70 -32.71 -13.00
N GLU A 29 10.49 -33.67 -13.90
CA GLU A 29 10.07 -35.05 -13.56
C GLU A 29 11.00 -35.70 -12.53
N THR A 30 12.32 -35.51 -12.68
CA THR A 30 13.32 -36.01 -11.72
C THR A 30 13.17 -35.43 -10.32
N LEU A 31 12.68 -34.19 -10.18
CA LEU A 31 12.42 -33.59 -8.86
C LEU A 31 11.17 -34.17 -8.22
N PHE A 32 10.17 -34.57 -9.01
CA PHE A 32 8.99 -35.26 -8.49
C PHE A 32 9.31 -36.69 -8.05
N ASP A 33 10.18 -37.38 -8.78
CA ASP A 33 10.67 -38.70 -8.39
C ASP A 33 11.44 -38.65 -7.06
N GLN A 34 12.27 -37.62 -6.87
CA GLN A 34 13.07 -37.47 -5.64
C GLN A 34 12.29 -36.86 -4.47
N ILE A 35 11.33 -35.98 -4.75
CA ILE A 35 10.59 -35.20 -3.73
C ILE A 35 9.09 -35.20 -4.09
N PRO A 36 8.39 -36.33 -3.87
CA PRO A 36 7.00 -36.50 -4.32
C PRO A 36 6.01 -35.52 -3.66
N MET A 37 6.34 -34.94 -2.51
CA MET A 37 5.51 -33.91 -1.86
C MET A 37 5.44 -32.59 -2.65
N LEU A 38 6.29 -32.39 -3.66
CA LEU A 38 6.24 -31.23 -4.55
C LEU A 38 5.09 -31.29 -5.56
N VAL A 39 4.50 -32.47 -5.79
CA VAL A 39 3.35 -32.63 -6.69
C VAL A 39 2.16 -31.79 -6.21
N ASP A 40 1.92 -31.79 -4.89
CA ASP A 40 0.90 -30.93 -4.30
C ASP A 40 1.21 -29.45 -4.50
N LEU A 41 2.48 -29.05 -4.37
CA LEU A 41 2.89 -27.66 -4.58
C LEU A 41 2.68 -27.23 -6.05
N GLN A 42 3.03 -28.09 -7.01
CA GLN A 42 2.79 -27.84 -8.43
C GLN A 42 1.30 -27.61 -8.69
N ARG A 43 0.43 -28.48 -8.14
CA ARG A 43 -1.03 -28.33 -8.25
C ARG A 43 -1.51 -26.97 -7.74
N VAL A 44 -1.00 -26.54 -6.58
CA VAL A 44 -1.34 -25.23 -5.99
C VAL A 44 -0.84 -24.07 -6.83
N ILE A 45 0.37 -24.16 -7.37
CA ILE A 45 0.92 -23.11 -8.21
C ILE A 45 0.10 -22.99 -9.50
N SER A 46 -0.33 -24.10 -10.10
CA SER A 46 -1.25 -24.08 -11.25
C SER A 46 -2.60 -23.44 -10.89
N GLU A 47 -3.20 -23.78 -9.74
CA GLU A 47 -4.42 -23.13 -9.26
C GLU A 47 -4.26 -21.60 -9.13
N VAL A 48 -3.11 -21.13 -8.61
CA VAL A 48 -2.79 -19.70 -8.47
C VAL A 48 -2.60 -19.01 -9.82
N THR A 49 -2.04 -19.69 -10.83
CA THR A 49 -1.92 -19.13 -12.19
C THR A 49 -3.28 -18.88 -12.83
N PHE A 50 -4.28 -19.74 -12.56
CA PHE A 50 -5.65 -19.56 -13.05
C PHE A 50 -6.52 -18.63 -12.18
N MET A 51 -6.07 -18.26 -10.98
CA MET A 51 -6.80 -17.29 -10.15
C MET A 51 -6.81 -15.90 -10.79
N VAL A 52 -8.01 -15.33 -10.88
CA VAL A 52 -8.19 -13.91 -11.20
C VAL A 52 -7.74 -13.12 -9.96
N THR A 53 -6.57 -12.51 -10.04
CA THR A 53 -6.11 -11.54 -9.03
C THR A 53 -6.92 -10.26 -9.17
N PRO A 54 -7.36 -9.65 -8.05
CA PRO A 54 -8.02 -8.35 -8.10
C PRO A 54 -7.05 -7.34 -8.70
N THR A 55 -7.49 -6.67 -9.77
CA THR A 55 -6.69 -5.68 -10.47
C THR A 55 -6.38 -4.51 -9.54
N ALA A 56 -5.32 -3.74 -9.79
CA ALA A 56 -5.07 -2.51 -9.02
C ALA A 56 -6.27 -1.54 -8.99
N ALA A 57 -7.10 -1.55 -10.04
CA ALA A 57 -8.38 -0.85 -10.09
C ALA A 57 -9.42 -1.41 -9.08
N ASP A 58 -9.53 -2.72 -8.94
CA ASP A 58 -10.42 -3.37 -7.95
C ASP A 58 -9.93 -3.16 -6.52
N MET A 59 -8.61 -3.06 -6.33
CA MET A 59 -7.98 -2.73 -5.04
C MET A 59 -8.29 -1.31 -4.55
N THR A 60 -8.49 -0.37 -5.47
CA THR A 60 -8.88 1.01 -5.17
C THR A 60 -10.38 1.15 -4.94
N GLN A 61 -11.20 0.28 -5.54
CA GLN A 61 -12.65 0.25 -5.35
C GLN A 61 -13.04 -0.40 -4.00
N GLY A 62 -12.32 -1.43 -3.57
CA GLY A 62 -12.66 -2.23 -2.37
C GLY A 62 -12.11 -1.72 -1.04
N ARG A 63 -11.23 -0.72 -1.06
CA ARG A 63 -10.81 -0.03 0.16
C ARG A 63 -11.70 1.19 0.34
N LEU A 64 -12.86 0.98 0.96
CA LEU A 64 -13.44 2.01 1.83
C LEU A 64 -12.39 2.30 2.92
N ILE A 65 -11.43 3.16 2.62
CA ILE A 65 -10.57 3.74 3.64
C ILE A 65 -11.54 4.59 4.46
N LEU A 66 -12.09 4.02 5.54
CA LEU A 66 -12.69 4.76 6.64
C LEU A 66 -11.58 5.53 7.34
N GLU A 67 -10.92 6.42 6.62
CA GLU A 67 -10.14 7.48 7.21
C GLU A 67 -11.12 8.34 8.00
N GLN A 68 -10.73 8.84 9.16
CA GLN A 68 -11.50 9.80 9.99
C GLN A 68 -11.73 11.15 9.27
N VAL A 69 -11.62 11.20 7.94
CA VAL A 69 -11.84 12.37 7.10
C VAL A 69 -13.25 12.95 7.31
N PRO A 70 -14.35 12.19 7.48
CA PRO A 70 -15.66 12.80 7.74
C PRO A 70 -15.68 13.62 9.03
N GLU A 71 -15.21 13.05 10.14
CA GLU A 71 -15.18 13.72 11.44
C GLU A 71 -14.18 14.89 11.45
N LEU A 72 -12.99 14.68 10.87
CA LEU A 72 -11.98 15.72 10.75
C LEU A 72 -12.51 16.88 9.90
N ARG A 73 -13.13 16.59 8.75
CA ARG A 73 -13.74 17.59 7.87
C ARG A 73 -14.86 18.32 8.57
N ASP A 74 -15.75 17.64 9.28
CA ASP A 74 -16.86 18.28 9.99
C ASP A 74 -16.36 19.16 11.13
N ASN A 75 -15.34 18.72 11.86
CA ASN A 75 -14.70 19.51 12.92
C ASN A 75 -13.92 20.71 12.37
N LEU A 76 -13.25 20.56 11.23
CA LEU A 76 -12.66 21.66 10.49
C LEU A 76 -13.78 22.64 10.13
N MET A 77 -14.82 22.21 9.42
CA MET A 77 -15.88 23.09 8.90
C MET A 77 -16.64 23.83 10.01
N ARG A 78 -16.78 23.24 11.21
CA ARG A 78 -17.36 23.89 12.40
C ARG A 78 -16.55 25.07 12.93
N ARG A 79 -15.24 25.17 12.66
CA ARG A 79 -14.39 26.28 13.13
C ARG A 79 -14.67 27.62 12.43
N GLY A 80 -15.49 27.64 11.38
CA GLY A 80 -16.24 28.81 10.89
C GLY A 80 -15.47 29.91 10.15
N ASP A 81 -14.26 30.28 10.59
CA ASP A 81 -13.60 31.52 10.14
C ASP A 81 -12.40 31.29 9.21
N TRP A 82 -12.56 30.43 8.22
CA TRP A 82 -11.52 30.12 7.24
C TRP A 82 -10.95 31.34 6.52
N LYS A 83 -11.78 32.34 6.25
CA LYS A 83 -11.38 33.59 5.57
C LYS A 83 -10.44 34.45 6.43
N LYS A 84 -10.55 34.36 7.75
CA LYS A 84 -9.68 35.08 8.69
C LYS A 84 -8.36 34.32 8.82
N ILE A 85 -8.43 33.00 9.03
CA ILE A 85 -7.27 32.12 9.10
C ILE A 85 -6.43 32.24 7.81
N ALA A 86 -7.08 32.26 6.64
CA ALA A 86 -6.38 32.41 5.36
C ALA A 86 -5.55 33.71 5.28
N ARG A 87 -6.13 34.85 5.70
CA ARG A 87 -5.42 36.14 5.71
C ARG A 87 -4.25 36.16 6.70
N GLU A 88 -4.43 35.59 7.88
CA GLU A 88 -3.37 35.49 8.89
C GLU A 88 -2.22 34.58 8.41
N GLN A 89 -2.54 33.46 7.77
CA GLN A 89 -1.55 32.54 7.21
C GLN A 89 -0.84 33.15 5.99
N GLU A 90 -1.54 33.89 5.14
CA GLU A 90 -0.97 34.59 3.99
C GLU A 90 0.10 35.60 4.43
N GLN A 91 -0.21 36.43 5.42
CA GLN A 91 0.72 37.45 5.93
C GLN A 91 1.86 36.87 6.77
N GLY A 92 1.60 35.79 7.52
CA GLY A 92 2.57 35.24 8.47
C GLY A 92 3.41 34.09 7.94
N VAL A 93 2.78 33.08 7.35
CA VAL A 93 3.43 31.81 7.00
C VAL A 93 3.80 31.75 5.52
N PHE A 94 2.93 32.25 4.64
CA PHE A 94 3.18 32.22 3.20
C PHE A 94 3.87 33.48 2.66
N ALA A 95 4.04 34.52 3.48
CA ALA A 95 4.86 35.66 3.13
C ALA A 95 6.32 35.24 2.93
N ASP A 96 6.90 35.61 1.78
CA ASP A 96 8.29 35.30 1.42
C ASP A 96 9.27 36.19 2.21
N SER A 97 9.38 35.91 3.50
CA SER A 97 10.38 36.49 4.39
C SER A 97 11.57 35.55 4.55
N PRO A 98 12.79 36.08 4.73
CA PRO A 98 13.98 35.25 4.92
C PRO A 98 13.90 34.34 6.15
N GLU A 99 13.21 34.79 7.21
CA GLU A 99 12.98 34.02 8.43
C GLU A 99 12.00 32.86 8.20
N ASN A 100 10.93 33.10 7.45
CA ASN A 100 9.98 32.06 7.07
C ASN A 100 10.66 30.98 6.23
N ARG A 101 11.47 31.35 5.24
CA ARG A 101 12.21 30.36 4.42
C ARG A 101 13.08 29.44 5.26
N ALA A 102 13.82 29.99 6.23
CA ALA A 102 14.65 29.20 7.14
C ALA A 102 13.80 28.25 8.01
N ARG A 103 12.64 28.70 8.50
CA ARG A 103 11.72 27.87 9.27
C ARG A 103 11.09 26.75 8.45
N HIS A 104 10.70 27.02 7.20
CA HIS A 104 10.14 26.01 6.29
C HIS A 104 11.18 24.93 5.97
N LYS A 105 12.43 25.32 5.73
CA LYS A 105 13.55 24.39 5.51
C LYS A 105 13.71 23.44 6.70
N ARG A 106 13.81 23.97 7.92
CA ARG A 106 13.95 23.15 9.15
C ARG A 106 12.78 22.17 9.34
N LYS A 107 11.55 22.57 9.02
CA LYS A 107 10.39 21.68 9.10
C LYS A 107 10.46 20.57 8.05
N MET A 108 10.83 20.89 6.80
CA MET A 108 11.03 19.86 5.78
C MET A 108 12.12 18.87 6.21
N ASP A 109 13.24 19.35 6.73
CA ASP A 109 14.33 18.49 7.22
C ASP A 109 13.85 17.55 8.33
N SER A 110 13.02 18.03 9.28
CA SER A 110 12.44 17.18 10.33
C SER A 110 11.44 16.15 9.82
N LEU A 111 10.67 16.49 8.78
CA LEU A 111 9.70 15.57 8.18
C LEU A 111 10.43 14.46 7.45
N VAL A 112 11.46 14.79 6.67
CA VAL A 112 12.31 13.80 5.99
C VAL A 112 12.91 12.81 7.00
N GLN A 113 13.43 13.30 8.12
CA GLN A 113 13.96 12.44 9.19
C GLN A 113 12.91 11.54 9.85
N THR A 114 11.62 11.90 9.80
CA THR A 114 10.54 11.09 10.36
C THR A 114 10.12 9.97 9.40
N PHE A 115 10.42 10.08 8.11
CA PHE A 115 10.07 9.11 7.07
C PHE A 115 11.22 8.18 6.66
N ASP A 116 12.45 8.48 7.06
CA ASP A 116 13.57 7.54 6.97
C ASP A 116 13.47 6.54 8.15
N PHE A 117 12.99 5.32 7.85
CA PHE A 117 12.96 4.15 8.74
C PHE A 117 14.27 3.37 8.71
#